data_AF-A0A7J5Z3T9-F1
#
_entry.id   AF-A0A7J5Z3T9-F1
#
_cell.length_a   1.000
_cell.length_b   1.000
_cell.length_c   1.000
_cell.angle_alpha   90.00
_cell.angle_beta   90.00
_cell.angle_gamma   90.00
#
_symmetry.space_group_name_H-M   'P 1'
#
loop_
_entity.id
_entity.type
_entity.pdbx_description
1 polymer ?
#
loop_
_entity_poly.entity_id
_entity_poly.type
_entity_poly.pdbx_seq_one_letter_code
_entity_poly.pdbx_strand_id
1 'polypeptide(L)'
;MADERAAEDNLNDIMGNQLQLLPDNEEEEDDMEDDMETEERDSEGTEKHTTINFDPSLPTSHSYLGSDMEEFHGRTVHDEDSCQTIPVLPHTAVMLVPGQTLPLQLFRPQEVSMMRSIIQRDRTFAVLSHSSDAGEPDAEFGTTAEIYAYREEQEYGIETVKVKAVGRQRFKVHEIRTQADGIRQAKVQILPERILPDPLSAVQIAPLTRLNMHPSCKPPTQTCKQAQRWWNNYQQRKFHCASLTPWPPWVYALYDSVSTAARVHWNFLHR
;
A
#
# COMPACT_ATOMS: atom_id res chain seq x y z
N MET A 1 41.99 43.45 -30.22
CA MET A 1 42.41 43.39 -31.63
C MET A 1 42.97 41.99 -31.82
N ALA A 2 42.27 41.05 -32.45
CA ALA A 2 41.59 41.09 -33.76
C ALA A 2 42.60 41.06 -34.92
N ASP A 3 42.46 40.22 -35.97
CA ASP A 3 41.51 39.10 -36.18
C ASP A 3 42.21 38.02 -37.08
N GLU A 4 41.65 37.15 -37.95
CA GLU A 4 40.36 37.02 -38.66
C GLU A 4 40.22 35.57 -39.24
N ARG A 5 39.02 35.18 -39.72
CA ARG A 5 38.70 34.13 -40.75
C ARG A 5 38.74 32.63 -40.35
N ALA A 6 37.92 31.75 -40.97
CA ALA A 6 36.70 31.89 -41.79
C ALA A 6 36.03 30.51 -42.07
N ALA A 7 34.78 30.53 -42.55
CA ALA A 7 33.98 29.44 -43.17
C ALA A 7 33.67 28.22 -42.26
N GLU A 8 32.42 27.89 -41.91
CA GLU A 8 31.20 27.58 -42.72
C GLU A 8 31.11 26.12 -43.20
N ASP A 9 29.86 25.65 -43.33
CA ASP A 9 29.39 24.43 -44.01
C ASP A 9 29.66 23.03 -43.37
N ASN A 10 28.69 22.09 -43.31
CA ASN A 10 27.24 22.21 -43.53
C ASN A 10 26.43 20.97 -43.02
N LEU A 11 25.09 21.07 -43.09
CA LEU A 11 24.06 20.03 -43.26
C LEU A 11 23.62 19.13 -42.07
N ASN A 12 22.38 19.43 -41.63
CA ASN A 12 21.24 18.53 -41.36
C ASN A 12 20.89 18.09 -39.92
N ASP A 13 19.61 17.87 -39.57
CA ASP A 13 18.36 18.60 -39.89
C ASP A 13 17.18 18.08 -39.01
N ILE A 14 16.02 18.74 -39.09
CA ILE A 14 14.64 18.19 -38.93
C ILE A 14 14.14 17.80 -37.52
N MET A 15 13.12 18.56 -37.09
CA MET A 15 12.05 18.29 -36.09
C MET A 15 12.42 18.01 -34.60
N GLY A 16 11.68 18.54 -33.62
CA GLY A 16 10.62 19.56 -33.70
C GLY A 16 9.59 19.50 -32.57
N ASN A 17 9.26 20.65 -31.97
CA ASN A 17 7.94 21.03 -31.44
C ASN A 17 8.00 22.45 -30.85
N GLN A 18 7.27 23.40 -31.43
CA GLN A 18 7.09 24.76 -30.89
C GLN A 18 5.76 24.86 -30.15
N LEU A 19 5.78 25.37 -28.91
CA LEU A 19 4.56 25.93 -28.31
C LEU A 19 4.28 27.28 -28.98
N GLN A 20 3.06 27.46 -29.46
CA GLN A 20 2.57 28.76 -29.90
C GLN A 20 1.89 29.46 -28.72
N LEU A 21 2.47 30.60 -28.31
CA LEU A 21 1.80 31.60 -27.49
C LEU A 21 1.22 32.65 -28.44
N LEU A 22 -0.03 33.06 -28.22
CA LEU A 22 -0.67 34.15 -28.94
C LEU A 22 -0.51 35.46 -28.15
N PRO A 23 -0.34 36.62 -28.80
CA PRO A 23 -0.08 37.88 -28.14
C PRO A 23 -1.35 38.57 -27.62
N ASP A 24 -1.16 39.41 -26.60
CA ASP A 24 -2.16 40.38 -26.13
C ASP A 24 -2.40 41.50 -27.16
N ASN A 25 -3.56 42.17 -27.07
CA ASN A 25 -3.89 43.32 -27.91
C ASN A 25 -4.81 44.29 -27.13
N GLU A 26 -4.30 45.48 -26.83
CA GLU A 26 -5.05 46.68 -26.42
C GLU A 26 -5.65 47.33 -27.72
N GLU A 27 -6.56 48.31 -27.78
CA GLU A 27 -7.21 49.23 -26.81
C GLU A 27 -8.77 49.02 -26.94
N GLU A 28 -9.77 49.84 -26.53
CA GLU A 28 -9.99 51.30 -26.41
C GLU A 28 -10.99 51.62 -25.26
N GLU A 29 -11.17 52.91 -24.91
CA GLU A 29 -12.11 53.44 -23.90
C GLU A 29 -13.39 54.01 -24.53
N ASP A 30 -14.54 53.99 -23.82
CA ASP A 30 -15.70 54.87 -24.11
C ASP A 30 -16.63 55.03 -22.88
N ASP A 31 -17.50 56.06 -22.87
CA ASP A 31 -17.95 56.76 -21.64
C ASP A 31 -19.34 56.42 -21.02
N MET A 32 -19.39 56.46 -19.67
CA MET A 32 -20.45 56.85 -18.70
C MET A 32 -21.93 56.34 -18.66
N GLU A 33 -22.43 56.21 -17.41
CA GLU A 33 -23.83 56.16 -16.89
C GLU A 33 -24.70 54.93 -17.30
N ASP A 34 -25.49 54.27 -16.43
CA ASP A 34 -26.43 54.77 -15.41
C ASP A 34 -26.78 53.74 -14.28
N ASP A 35 -27.42 54.25 -13.20
CA ASP A 35 -28.21 53.65 -12.11
C ASP A 35 -27.66 52.56 -11.15
N MET A 36 -28.33 52.46 -9.99
CA MET A 36 -28.10 51.56 -8.86
C MET A 36 -28.93 50.27 -8.95
N GLU A 37 -28.44 49.17 -8.35
CA GLU A 37 -29.20 48.48 -7.29
C GLU A 37 -28.31 47.53 -6.48
N THR A 38 -28.61 47.37 -5.18
CA THR A 38 -27.85 46.53 -4.25
C THR A 38 -28.52 45.18 -4.03
N GLU A 39 -27.96 44.11 -4.59
CA GLU A 39 -28.35 42.73 -4.31
C GLU A 39 -27.23 42.02 -3.54
N GLU A 40 -27.49 41.67 -2.28
CA GLU A 40 -26.57 40.88 -1.44
C GLU A 40 -26.50 39.44 -1.97
N ARG A 41 -25.62 39.20 -2.95
CA ARG A 41 -25.31 37.84 -3.39
C ARG A 41 -24.60 37.07 -2.28
N ASP A 42 -25.42 36.35 -1.51
CA ASP A 42 -25.02 35.20 -0.70
C ASP A 42 -24.05 34.36 -1.51
N SER A 43 -22.77 34.49 -1.18
CA SER A 43 -21.71 33.68 -1.77
C SER A 43 -21.71 32.34 -1.06
N GLU A 44 -22.80 31.57 -1.25
CA GLU A 44 -22.85 30.14 -0.99
C GLU A 44 -21.89 29.47 -2.00
N GLY A 45 -20.60 29.63 -1.69
CA GLY A 45 -19.47 29.05 -2.38
C GLY A 45 -19.54 27.54 -2.22
N THR A 46 -20.44 26.93 -2.98
CA THR A 46 -20.58 25.50 -3.13
C THR A 46 -19.23 25.00 -3.59
N GLU A 47 -18.45 24.46 -2.64
CA GLU A 47 -17.15 23.89 -2.93
C GLU A 47 -17.35 22.86 -4.03
N LYS A 48 -16.86 23.17 -5.23
CA LYS A 48 -16.94 22.28 -6.38
C LYS A 48 -15.98 21.12 -6.10
N HIS A 49 -16.44 20.17 -5.29
CA HIS A 49 -15.79 18.88 -5.09
C HIS A 49 -15.41 18.38 -6.46
N THR A 50 -14.10 18.35 -6.72
CA THR A 50 -13.56 17.99 -8.02
C THR A 50 -13.95 16.54 -8.27
N THR A 51 -14.89 16.31 -9.19
CA THR A 51 -15.39 14.96 -9.51
C THR A 51 -14.26 14.17 -10.16
N ILE A 52 -13.46 13.49 -9.33
CA ILE A 52 -12.35 12.66 -9.77
C ILE A 52 -12.90 11.50 -10.60
N ASN A 53 -12.80 11.64 -11.93
CA ASN A 53 -13.25 10.64 -12.90
C ASN A 53 -12.16 9.57 -13.18
N PHE A 54 -11.20 9.42 -12.27
CA PHE A 54 -10.17 8.38 -12.34
C PHE A 54 -10.64 7.14 -11.58
N ASP A 55 -10.57 5.98 -12.23
CA ASP A 55 -10.88 4.69 -11.59
C ASP A 55 -9.72 4.25 -10.68
N PRO A 56 -9.91 4.22 -9.34
CA PRO A 56 -8.85 3.86 -8.39
C PRO A 56 -8.49 2.37 -8.42
N SER A 57 -9.21 1.52 -9.17
CA SER A 57 -8.86 0.11 -9.34
C SER A 57 -7.72 -0.11 -10.35
N LEU A 58 -7.55 0.79 -11.33
CA LEU A 58 -6.58 0.64 -12.43
C LEU A 58 -5.11 0.51 -11.98
N PRO A 59 -4.61 1.20 -10.93
CA PRO A 59 -3.27 0.95 -10.41
C PRO A 59 -3.13 -0.45 -9.80
N THR A 60 -4.20 -0.97 -9.18
CA THR A 60 -4.18 -2.24 -8.43
C THR A 60 -4.25 -3.49 -9.29
N SER A 61 -4.74 -3.37 -10.53
CA SER A 61 -4.68 -4.47 -11.51
C SER A 61 -3.25 -4.73 -12.02
N HIS A 62 -2.37 -3.73 -11.91
CA HIS A 62 -1.03 -3.72 -12.52
C HIS A 62 -1.04 -4.09 -14.01
N SER A 63 -2.01 -3.56 -14.79
CA SER A 63 -2.19 -3.88 -16.22
C SER A 63 -0.97 -3.57 -17.10
N TYR A 64 -0.06 -2.70 -16.65
CA TYR A 64 1.19 -2.38 -17.34
C TYR A 64 2.17 -3.56 -17.43
N LEU A 65 1.97 -4.63 -16.65
CA LEU A 65 2.74 -5.88 -16.79
C LEU A 65 2.26 -6.76 -17.96
N GLY A 66 1.08 -6.47 -18.53
CA GLY A 66 0.37 -7.33 -19.47
C GLY A 66 -0.99 -7.77 -18.93
N SER A 67 -1.89 -8.10 -19.87
CA SER A 67 -3.28 -8.51 -19.60
C SER A 67 -3.48 -10.03 -19.52
N ASP A 68 -2.49 -10.80 -19.97
CA ASP A 68 -2.54 -12.23 -20.22
C ASP A 68 -1.50 -12.99 -19.37
N MET A 69 -1.58 -12.77 -18.06
CA MET A 69 -0.82 -13.53 -17.06
C MET A 69 -1.61 -14.77 -16.64
N GLU A 70 -0.94 -15.90 -16.44
CA GLU A 70 -1.52 -17.09 -15.83
C GLU A 70 -1.82 -16.78 -14.35
N GLU A 71 -3.10 -16.83 -13.97
CA GLU A 71 -3.53 -16.64 -12.57
C GLU A 71 -3.61 -17.97 -11.82
N PHE A 72 -3.06 -17.99 -10.60
CA PHE A 72 -3.12 -19.15 -9.71
C PHE A 72 -4.18 -18.97 -8.63
N HIS A 73 -4.83 -20.07 -8.27
CA HIS A 73 -5.84 -20.11 -7.22
C HIS A 73 -5.41 -21.08 -6.10
N GLY A 74 -5.97 -20.87 -4.91
CA GLY A 74 -5.50 -21.49 -3.67
C GLY A 74 -4.65 -20.52 -2.83
N ARG A 75 -4.13 -21.01 -1.71
CA ARG A 75 -3.20 -20.29 -0.82
C ARG A 75 -2.27 -21.27 -0.13
N THR A 76 -0.96 -21.07 -0.26
CA THR A 76 0.04 -21.72 0.59
C THR A 76 0.08 -21.00 1.95
N VAL A 77 -0.10 -21.76 3.03
CA VAL A 77 0.02 -21.29 4.42
C VAL A 77 0.73 -22.37 5.22
N HIS A 78 1.78 -22.00 5.94
CA HIS A 78 2.55 -22.88 6.81
C HIS A 78 2.08 -22.76 8.27
N ASP A 79 2.24 -23.82 9.07
CA ASP A 79 1.87 -23.80 10.49
C ASP A 79 2.66 -22.77 11.31
N GLU A 80 2.05 -22.23 12.36
CA GLU A 80 2.70 -21.30 13.30
C GLU A 80 3.91 -21.96 14.00
N ASP A 81 4.97 -21.18 14.23
CA ASP A 81 6.25 -21.61 14.79
C ASP A 81 6.97 -22.74 14.02
N SER A 82 6.45 -23.17 12.86
CA SER A 82 7.10 -24.17 12.00
C SER A 82 8.38 -23.64 11.33
N CYS A 83 9.36 -24.53 11.17
CA CYS A 83 10.62 -24.23 10.48
C CYS A 83 10.55 -24.62 9.00
N GLN A 84 10.63 -23.64 8.10
CA GLN A 84 10.57 -23.82 6.66
C GLN A 84 11.93 -23.50 6.01
N THR A 85 12.20 -24.03 4.82
CA THR A 85 13.34 -23.65 3.98
C THR A 85 12.82 -23.07 2.68
N ILE A 86 13.00 -21.77 2.47
CA ILE A 86 12.32 -21.00 1.42
C ILE A 86 13.37 -20.27 0.56
N PRO A 87 13.27 -20.29 -0.78
CA PRO A 87 14.18 -19.58 -1.66
C PRO A 87 13.98 -18.06 -1.51
N VAL A 88 15.07 -17.32 -1.36
CA VAL A 88 15.08 -15.86 -1.15
C VAL A 88 15.26 -15.17 -2.49
N LEU A 89 14.36 -14.24 -2.82
CA LEU A 89 14.51 -13.42 -4.03
C LEU A 89 15.71 -12.46 -3.83
N PRO A 90 16.75 -12.53 -4.67
CA PRO A 90 17.94 -11.72 -4.48
C PRO A 90 17.69 -10.26 -4.91
N HIS A 91 18.47 -9.32 -4.38
CA HIS A 91 18.43 -7.88 -4.73
C HIS A 91 17.08 -7.15 -4.51
N THR A 92 16.15 -7.72 -3.73
CA THR A 92 14.88 -7.03 -3.40
C THR A 92 15.07 -6.07 -2.22
N ALA A 93 15.20 -4.78 -2.51
CA ALA A 93 15.30 -3.70 -1.52
C ALA A 93 13.92 -3.19 -1.04
N VAL A 94 13.01 -4.11 -0.67
CA VAL A 94 11.61 -3.79 -0.30
C VAL A 94 11.22 -4.52 0.98
N MET A 95 10.73 -3.77 1.97
CA MET A 95 10.07 -4.35 3.15
C MET A 95 8.64 -4.75 2.79
N LEU A 96 8.43 -6.04 2.50
CA LEU A 96 7.11 -6.59 2.16
C LEU A 96 6.27 -6.84 3.42
N VAL A 97 5.03 -6.34 3.44
CA VAL A 97 4.05 -6.55 4.52
C VAL A 97 3.01 -7.61 4.11
N PRO A 98 2.50 -8.47 5.01
CA PRO A 98 1.36 -9.34 4.72
C PRO A 98 0.16 -8.59 4.09
N GLY A 99 -0.40 -9.15 3.02
CA GLY A 99 -1.49 -8.55 2.24
C GLY A 99 -1.05 -7.54 1.17
N GLN A 100 0.21 -7.08 1.17
CA GLN A 100 0.74 -6.17 0.15
C GLN A 100 1.05 -6.91 -1.16
N THR A 101 0.62 -6.35 -2.29
CA THR A 101 1.01 -6.81 -3.63
C THR A 101 2.43 -6.37 -3.97
N LEU A 102 3.23 -7.29 -4.52
CA LEU A 102 4.58 -7.08 -5.01
C LEU A 102 4.63 -7.43 -6.52
N PRO A 103 4.53 -6.44 -7.42
CA PRO A 103 4.81 -6.64 -8.85
C PRO A 103 6.31 -6.73 -9.08
N LEU A 104 6.76 -7.67 -9.93
CA LEU A 104 8.17 -7.85 -10.30
C LEU A 104 8.31 -8.15 -11.79
N GLN A 105 9.41 -7.68 -12.37
CA GLN A 105 9.90 -8.11 -13.68
C GLN A 105 11.38 -8.51 -13.54
N LEU A 106 11.70 -9.74 -13.93
CA LEU A 106 12.97 -10.41 -13.67
C LEU A 106 13.60 -10.80 -15.00
N PHE A 107 14.91 -10.56 -15.13
CA PHE A 107 15.65 -10.63 -16.39
C PHE A 107 16.99 -11.37 -16.27
N ARG A 108 17.38 -11.81 -15.05
CA ARG A 108 18.61 -12.60 -14.85
C ARG A 108 18.26 -14.09 -14.90
N PRO A 109 19.04 -14.92 -15.62
CA PRO A 109 18.76 -16.36 -15.77
C PRO A 109 18.58 -17.11 -14.44
N GLN A 110 19.30 -16.72 -13.39
CA GLN A 110 19.14 -17.27 -12.04
C GLN A 110 17.74 -17.01 -11.46
N GLU A 111 17.23 -15.78 -11.58
CA GLU A 111 15.91 -15.38 -11.08
C GLU A 111 14.78 -15.99 -11.90
N VAL A 112 14.93 -16.03 -13.23
CA VAL A 112 14.00 -16.71 -14.14
C VAL A 112 13.92 -18.20 -13.81
N SER A 113 15.05 -18.88 -13.65
CA SER A 113 15.11 -20.31 -13.29
C SER A 113 14.53 -20.59 -11.90
N MET A 114 14.87 -19.76 -10.91
CA MET A 114 14.28 -19.79 -9.57
C MET A 114 12.75 -19.70 -9.63
N MET A 115 12.20 -18.70 -10.32
CA MET A 115 10.75 -18.53 -10.42
C MET A 115 10.07 -19.69 -11.16
N ARG A 116 10.65 -20.15 -12.28
CA ARG A 116 10.15 -21.32 -13.01
C ARG A 116 10.09 -22.59 -12.14
N SER A 117 11.01 -22.74 -11.18
CA SER A 117 10.97 -23.83 -10.19
C SER A 117 9.96 -23.59 -9.05
N ILE A 118 9.75 -22.35 -8.62
CA ILE A 118 8.79 -21.98 -7.57
C ILE A 118 7.34 -22.17 -8.02
N ILE A 119 7.02 -21.81 -9.27
CA ILE A 119 5.69 -22.01 -9.87
C ILE A 119 5.29 -23.50 -9.87
N GLN A 120 6.25 -24.40 -10.11
CA GLN A 120 6.05 -25.85 -10.10
C GLN A 120 5.92 -26.47 -8.69
N ARG A 121 5.98 -25.65 -7.62
CA ARG A 121 5.92 -26.09 -6.22
C ARG A 121 4.73 -25.45 -5.49
N ASP A 122 5.01 -24.62 -4.51
CA ASP A 122 4.06 -23.97 -3.60
C ASP A 122 3.88 -22.47 -3.91
N ARG A 123 4.46 -22.01 -5.04
CA ARG A 123 4.49 -20.61 -5.51
C ARG A 123 5.10 -19.61 -4.51
N THR A 124 5.82 -20.08 -3.48
CA THR A 124 6.22 -19.25 -2.35
C THR A 124 7.72 -18.95 -2.34
N PHE A 125 8.09 -17.69 -2.10
CA PHE A 125 9.46 -17.25 -1.89
C PHE A 125 9.59 -16.29 -0.69
N ALA A 126 10.82 -16.07 -0.24
CA ALA A 126 11.13 -15.21 0.90
C ALA A 126 11.59 -13.81 0.43
N VAL A 127 10.98 -12.76 0.98
CA VAL A 127 11.46 -11.38 0.90
C VAL A 127 12.02 -10.99 2.27
N LEU A 128 13.29 -10.60 2.31
CA LEU A 128 14.00 -10.24 3.54
C LEU A 128 13.86 -8.75 3.86
N SER A 129 13.64 -8.45 5.13
CA SER A 129 13.58 -7.08 5.66
C SER A 129 14.95 -6.66 6.16
N HIS A 130 15.79 -6.14 5.26
CA HIS A 130 17.10 -5.59 5.60
C HIS A 130 16.96 -4.28 6.41
N SER A 131 17.74 -4.14 7.48
CA SER A 131 17.86 -2.88 8.23
C SER A 131 18.82 -1.92 7.51
N SER A 132 18.47 -0.65 7.41
CA SER A 132 19.26 0.37 6.69
C SER A 132 20.49 0.91 7.46
N ASP A 133 20.80 0.36 8.64
CA ASP A 133 21.91 0.83 9.47
C ASP A 133 23.25 0.20 9.03
N ALA A 134 24.32 0.98 9.12
CA ALA A 134 25.50 0.78 8.27
C ALA A 134 26.44 -0.32 8.77
N GLY A 135 26.23 -1.57 8.33
CA GLY A 135 27.17 -2.66 8.60
C GLY A 135 26.76 -4.11 8.32
N GLU A 136 25.83 -4.38 7.40
CA GLU A 136 25.41 -5.74 6.96
C GLU A 136 25.26 -6.79 8.10
N PRO A 137 24.33 -6.60 9.05
CA PRO A 137 23.74 -7.75 9.73
C PRO A 137 22.87 -8.53 8.72
N ASP A 138 22.98 -9.86 8.72
CA ASP A 138 22.03 -10.72 8.01
C ASP A 138 20.60 -10.39 8.44
N ALA A 139 19.68 -10.25 7.49
CA ALA A 139 18.33 -9.78 7.76
C ALA A 139 17.56 -10.75 8.68
N GLU A 140 17.32 -10.33 9.93
CA GLU A 140 16.69 -11.16 10.96
C GLU A 140 15.24 -11.57 10.64
N PHE A 141 14.53 -10.81 9.81
CA PHE A 141 13.09 -10.98 9.57
C PHE A 141 12.75 -10.85 8.09
N GLY A 142 11.55 -11.32 7.73
CA GLY A 142 10.98 -11.13 6.41
C GLY A 142 9.54 -11.60 6.32
N THR A 143 9.03 -11.61 5.08
CA THR A 143 7.66 -12.00 4.75
C THR A 143 7.68 -12.98 3.58
N THR A 144 6.90 -14.06 3.68
CA THR A 144 6.68 -14.97 2.54
C THR A 144 5.82 -14.28 1.49
N ALA A 145 6.21 -14.42 0.23
CA ALA A 145 5.49 -13.90 -0.92
C ALA A 145 4.96 -15.08 -1.76
N GLU A 146 3.64 -15.19 -1.92
CA GLU A 146 3.03 -16.19 -2.80
C GLU A 146 2.72 -15.55 -4.16
N ILE A 147 3.19 -16.17 -5.24
CA ILE A 147 2.87 -15.74 -6.61
C ILE A 147 1.43 -16.13 -6.93
N TYR A 148 0.64 -15.14 -7.34
CA TYR A 148 -0.76 -15.34 -7.75
C TYR A 148 -0.99 -15.04 -9.24
N ALA A 149 -0.06 -14.37 -9.92
CA ALA A 149 -0.05 -14.29 -11.38
C ALA A 149 1.39 -14.37 -11.94
N TYR A 150 1.58 -15.06 -13.06
CA TYR A 150 2.87 -15.28 -13.72
C TYR A 150 2.77 -15.10 -15.25
N ARG A 151 3.83 -14.59 -15.87
CA ARG A 151 4.01 -14.62 -17.33
C ARG A 151 5.49 -14.74 -17.65
N GLU A 152 5.81 -15.58 -18.63
CA GLU A 152 7.15 -15.77 -19.17
C GLU A 152 7.17 -15.25 -20.61
N GLU A 153 8.13 -14.39 -20.95
CA GLU A 153 8.24 -13.70 -22.24
C GLU A 153 9.69 -13.76 -22.73
N GLN A 154 9.89 -14.15 -23.99
CA GLN A 154 11.21 -14.13 -24.62
C GLN A 154 11.27 -13.01 -25.67
N GLU A 155 11.92 -11.91 -25.33
CA GLU A 155 12.01 -10.72 -26.18
C GLU A 155 13.48 -10.46 -26.57
N TYR A 156 13.74 -10.25 -27.87
CA TYR A 156 15.11 -10.08 -28.42
C TYR A 156 16.12 -11.18 -28.03
N GLY A 157 15.64 -12.38 -27.68
CA GLY A 157 16.45 -13.51 -27.21
C GLY A 157 16.72 -13.53 -25.69
N ILE A 158 16.21 -12.56 -24.94
CA ILE A 158 16.30 -12.49 -23.48
C ILE A 158 15.04 -13.13 -22.88
N GLU A 159 15.21 -14.14 -22.02
CA GLU A 159 14.12 -14.68 -21.19
C GLU A 159 13.80 -13.68 -20.07
N THR A 160 12.53 -13.29 -19.94
CA THR A 160 12.03 -12.44 -18.86
C THR A 160 10.81 -13.06 -18.20
N VAL A 161 10.68 -12.84 -16.88
CA VAL A 161 9.56 -13.33 -16.07
C VAL A 161 8.90 -12.16 -15.37
N LYS A 162 7.60 -11.98 -15.58
CA LYS A 162 6.76 -11.00 -14.89
C LYS A 162 5.89 -11.75 -13.87
N VAL A 163 5.85 -11.27 -12.63
CA VAL A 163 5.00 -11.86 -11.59
C VAL A 163 4.27 -10.80 -10.78
N LYS A 164 3.08 -11.18 -10.31
CA LYS A 164 2.38 -10.50 -9.22
C LYS A 164 2.37 -11.47 -8.04
N ALA A 165 3.08 -11.09 -6.98
CA ALA A 165 3.11 -11.83 -5.72
C ALA A 165 2.37 -11.05 -4.63
N VAL A 166 2.04 -11.70 -3.52
CA VAL A 166 1.39 -11.06 -2.37
C VAL A 166 1.99 -11.56 -1.07
N GLY A 167 2.25 -10.65 -0.12
CA GLY A 167 2.74 -11.01 1.21
C GLY A 167 1.75 -11.91 1.96
N ARG A 168 2.24 -12.99 2.58
CA ARG A 168 1.43 -13.97 3.32
C ARG A 168 1.75 -13.99 4.80
N GLN A 169 2.90 -14.52 5.20
CA GLN A 169 3.25 -14.76 6.61
C GLN A 169 4.57 -14.08 6.98
N ARG A 170 4.63 -13.52 8.19
CA ARG A 170 5.87 -12.98 8.76
C ARG A 170 6.75 -14.15 9.23
N PHE A 171 8.06 -14.03 9.10
CA PHE A 171 9.00 -15.02 9.61
C PHE A 171 10.22 -14.38 10.29
N LYS A 172 10.86 -15.15 11.18
CA LYS A 172 12.22 -14.89 11.67
C LYS A 172 13.21 -15.80 10.93
N VAL A 173 14.33 -15.26 10.49
CA VAL A 173 15.44 -16.00 9.89
C VAL A 173 16.27 -16.69 10.98
N HIS A 174 16.63 -17.95 10.75
CA HIS A 174 17.58 -18.71 11.57
C HIS A 174 18.92 -18.92 10.87
N GLU A 175 18.91 -19.10 9.54
CA GLU A 175 20.11 -19.37 8.74
C GLU A 175 19.86 -19.01 7.27
N ILE A 176 20.86 -18.46 6.56
CA ILE A 176 20.83 -18.26 5.11
C ILE A 176 21.99 -19.06 4.49
N ARG A 177 21.73 -19.79 3.41
CA ARG A 177 22.74 -20.55 2.66
C ARG A 177 22.62 -20.30 1.16
N THR A 178 23.73 -19.98 0.50
CA THR A 178 23.79 -19.90 -0.97
C THR A 178 23.98 -21.30 -1.58
N GLN A 179 23.16 -21.65 -2.56
CA GLN A 179 23.26 -22.88 -3.33
C GLN A 179 24.23 -22.74 -4.51
N ALA A 180 24.59 -23.85 -5.15
CA ALA A 180 25.58 -23.88 -6.25
C ALA A 180 25.12 -23.18 -7.54
N ASP A 181 23.82 -22.88 -7.67
CA ASP A 181 23.22 -22.06 -8.73
C ASP A 181 23.31 -20.55 -8.43
N GLY A 182 23.73 -20.15 -7.22
CA GLY A 182 23.77 -18.77 -6.72
C GLY A 182 22.51 -18.30 -5.99
N ILE A 183 21.46 -19.13 -5.89
CA ILE A 183 20.23 -18.80 -5.17
C ILE A 183 20.44 -18.95 -3.66
N ARG A 184 19.92 -18.01 -2.87
CA ARG A 184 19.93 -18.12 -1.40
C ARG A 184 18.69 -18.88 -0.92
N GLN A 185 18.87 -19.84 -0.03
CA GLN A 185 17.81 -20.49 0.74
C GLN A 185 17.86 -19.94 2.17
N ALA A 186 16.73 -19.47 2.68
CA ALA A 186 16.61 -19.10 4.09
C ALA A 186 15.88 -20.21 4.85
N LYS A 187 16.49 -20.68 5.94
CA LYS A 187 15.81 -21.45 6.98
C LYS A 187 15.13 -20.45 7.91
N VAL A 188 13.81 -20.49 7.97
CA VAL A 188 12.99 -19.49 8.66
C VAL A 188 11.99 -20.15 9.61
N GLN A 189 11.63 -19.46 10.68
CA GLN A 189 10.53 -19.83 11.58
C GLN A 189 9.34 -18.91 11.29
N ILE A 190 8.18 -19.51 11.00
CA ILE A 190 6.93 -18.79 10.76
C ILE A 190 6.44 -18.15 12.05
N LEU A 191 6.21 -16.84 12.04
CA LEU A 191 5.81 -16.10 13.24
C LEU A 191 4.28 -16.14 13.42
N PRO A 192 3.77 -16.48 14.61
CA PRO A 192 2.34 -16.52 14.88
C PRO A 192 1.69 -15.13 14.85
N GLU A 193 0.42 -15.08 14.45
CA GLU A 193 -0.38 -13.85 14.42
C GLU A 193 -1.20 -13.73 15.71
N ARG A 194 -0.63 -13.04 16.70
CA ARG A 194 -1.13 -13.02 18.10
C ARG A 194 -2.41 -12.18 18.25
N ILE A 195 -3.55 -12.78 17.91
CA ILE A 195 -4.88 -12.22 18.20
C ILE A 195 -5.10 -12.20 19.72
N LEU A 196 -5.08 -11.01 20.32
CA LEU A 196 -5.39 -10.82 21.74
C LEU A 196 -6.91 -10.68 21.97
N PRO A 197 -7.45 -11.19 23.09
CA PRO A 197 -8.84 -10.97 23.48
C PRO A 197 -9.07 -9.51 23.92
N ASP A 198 -10.33 -9.15 24.17
CA ASP A 198 -10.66 -7.82 24.68
C ASP A 198 -9.97 -7.54 26.03
N PRO A 199 -9.33 -6.38 26.23
CA PRO A 199 -8.59 -6.07 27.46
C PRO A 199 -9.40 -6.15 28.77
N LEU A 200 -10.73 -6.02 28.71
CA LEU A 200 -11.60 -6.12 29.88
C LEU A 200 -12.30 -7.48 30.02
N SER A 201 -12.07 -8.44 29.11
CA SER A 201 -12.69 -9.78 29.15
C SER A 201 -12.48 -10.51 30.48
N ALA A 202 -11.29 -10.40 31.09
CA ALA A 202 -10.95 -11.00 32.37
C ALA A 202 -11.66 -10.35 33.59
N VAL A 203 -12.21 -9.14 33.41
CA VAL A 203 -12.89 -8.34 34.46
C VAL A 203 -14.38 -8.17 34.13
N GLN A 204 -14.90 -8.92 33.15
CA GLN A 204 -16.25 -8.75 32.63
C GLN A 204 -17.30 -9.43 33.53
N ILE A 205 -18.22 -8.62 34.06
CA ILE A 205 -19.36 -9.12 34.85
C ILE A 205 -20.35 -9.85 33.93
N ALA A 206 -20.51 -11.17 34.10
CA ALA A 206 -21.30 -12.05 33.23
C ALA A 206 -22.72 -11.58 32.83
N PRO A 207 -23.59 -11.06 33.73
CA PRO A 207 -24.89 -10.50 33.30
C PRO A 207 -24.77 -9.25 32.41
N LEU A 208 -23.68 -8.47 32.52
CA LEU A 208 -23.43 -7.30 31.68
C LEU A 208 -22.90 -7.66 30.28
N THR A 209 -22.43 -8.89 30.06
CA THR A 209 -22.00 -9.38 28.73
C THR A 209 -23.10 -9.26 27.66
N ARG A 210 -24.37 -9.25 28.08
CA ARG A 210 -25.54 -9.00 27.19
C ARG A 210 -25.67 -7.54 26.72
N LEU A 211 -24.95 -6.61 27.31
CA LEU A 211 -24.97 -5.17 27.00
C LEU A 211 -23.77 -4.72 26.14
N ASN A 212 -22.78 -5.60 25.92
CA ASN A 212 -21.67 -5.34 25.02
C ASN A 212 -22.21 -5.04 23.61
N MET A 213 -21.81 -3.92 23.02
CA MET A 213 -22.14 -3.63 21.63
C MET A 213 -21.31 -4.53 20.70
N HIS A 214 -21.99 -5.28 19.84
CA HIS A 214 -21.32 -6.11 18.85
C HIS A 214 -20.65 -5.22 17.77
N PRO A 215 -19.38 -5.49 17.36
CA PRO A 215 -18.65 -4.63 16.41
C PRO A 215 -19.31 -4.42 15.04
N SER A 216 -20.29 -5.25 14.67
CA SER A 216 -21.06 -5.11 13.42
C SER A 216 -21.93 -3.85 13.36
N CYS A 217 -22.21 -3.19 14.49
CA CYS A 217 -22.86 -1.88 14.51
C CYS A 217 -21.93 -0.82 13.91
N LYS A 218 -22.00 -0.57 12.60
CA LYS A 218 -21.35 0.59 11.98
C LYS A 218 -21.96 1.90 12.54
N PRO A 219 -21.17 2.98 12.71
CA PRO A 219 -21.73 4.29 13.04
C PRO A 219 -22.68 4.76 11.92
N PRO A 220 -23.78 5.46 12.24
CA PRO A 220 -24.73 5.93 11.24
C PRO A 220 -24.09 7.00 10.34
N THR A 221 -24.19 6.83 9.03
CA THR A 221 -23.55 7.66 7.99
C THR A 221 -24.15 9.06 7.81
N GLN A 222 -25.14 9.44 8.63
CA GLN A 222 -26.05 10.55 8.30
C GLN A 222 -25.67 11.90 8.92
N THR A 223 -24.97 11.97 10.06
CA THR A 223 -24.35 13.22 10.55
C THR A 223 -23.17 12.97 11.49
N CYS A 224 -22.20 13.89 11.51
CA CYS A 224 -21.10 13.93 12.50
C CYS A 224 -21.63 13.89 13.96
N LYS A 225 -22.70 14.65 14.26
CA LYS A 225 -23.32 14.67 15.61
C LYS A 225 -23.91 13.31 16.02
N GLN A 226 -24.42 12.50 15.09
CA GLN A 226 -24.88 11.14 15.38
C GLN A 226 -23.70 10.17 15.53
N ALA A 227 -22.66 10.28 14.69
CA ALA A 227 -21.45 9.48 14.81
C ALA A 227 -20.75 9.69 16.16
N GLN A 228 -20.61 10.94 16.63
CA GLN A 228 -20.05 11.25 17.94
C GLN A 228 -20.88 10.64 19.09
N ARG A 229 -22.22 10.73 19.02
CA ARG A 229 -23.11 10.08 19.99
C ARG A 229 -22.96 8.55 19.98
N TRP A 230 -22.77 7.96 18.80
CA TRP A 230 -22.53 6.52 18.66
C TRP A 230 -21.20 6.11 19.32
N TRP A 231 -20.11 6.82 19.05
CA TRP A 231 -18.80 6.54 19.66
C TRP A 231 -18.80 6.71 21.18
N ASN A 232 -19.43 7.76 21.69
CA ASN A 232 -19.60 7.95 23.14
C ASN A 232 -20.38 6.76 23.77
N ASN A 233 -21.47 6.31 23.14
CA ASN A 233 -22.24 5.15 23.61
C ASN A 233 -21.46 3.83 23.51
N TYR A 234 -20.67 3.64 22.45
CA TYR A 234 -19.79 2.49 22.26
C TYR A 234 -18.76 2.40 23.38
N GLN A 235 -18.03 3.49 23.63
CA GLN A 235 -17.01 3.54 24.68
C GLN A 235 -17.60 3.31 26.08
N GLN A 236 -18.71 3.97 26.42
CA GLN A 236 -19.38 3.81 27.71
C GLN A 236 -19.84 2.37 27.97
N ARG A 237 -20.38 1.69 26.95
CA ARG A 237 -20.84 0.29 27.08
C ARG A 237 -19.68 -0.71 27.08
N LYS A 238 -18.73 -0.54 26.17
CA LYS A 238 -17.59 -1.47 26.03
C LYS A 238 -16.65 -1.39 27.23
N PHE A 239 -16.33 -0.20 27.71
CA PHE A 239 -15.35 0.03 28.76
C PHE A 239 -15.96 0.25 30.16
N HIS A 240 -17.24 -0.08 30.37
CA HIS A 240 -17.91 0.01 31.67
C HIS A 240 -17.12 -0.64 32.82
N CYS A 241 -16.57 -1.83 32.56
CA CYS A 241 -15.82 -2.60 33.56
C CYS A 241 -14.41 -2.05 33.85
N ALA A 242 -13.95 -0.99 33.15
CA ALA A 242 -12.69 -0.30 33.48
C ALA A 242 -12.73 0.31 34.90
N SER A 243 -13.93 0.63 35.41
CA SER A 243 -14.17 1.05 36.80
C SER A 243 -13.73 0.03 37.87
N LEU A 244 -13.50 -1.23 37.48
CA LEU A 244 -12.98 -2.32 38.33
C LEU A 244 -11.46 -2.48 38.21
N THR A 245 -10.78 -1.55 37.54
CA THR A 245 -9.34 -1.59 37.22
C THR A 245 -8.66 -0.28 37.64
N PRO A 246 -7.31 -0.24 37.69
CA PRO A 246 -6.59 1.01 37.95
C PRO A 246 -6.71 2.07 36.84
N TRP A 247 -7.24 1.73 35.66
CA TRP A 247 -7.16 2.58 34.47
C TRP A 247 -8.55 3.08 34.01
N PRO A 248 -8.68 4.37 33.62
CA PRO A 248 -9.95 4.91 33.16
C PRO A 248 -10.33 4.38 31.76
N PRO A 249 -11.63 4.39 31.39
CA PRO A 249 -12.15 3.90 30.11
C PRO A 249 -11.39 4.33 28.85
N TRP A 250 -10.86 5.56 28.81
CA TRP A 250 -10.17 6.10 27.64
C TRP A 250 -8.82 5.42 27.37
N VAL A 251 -8.14 4.86 28.40
CA VAL A 251 -6.90 4.11 28.23
C VAL A 251 -7.18 2.84 27.43
N TYR A 252 -8.23 2.11 27.77
CA TYR A 252 -8.66 0.92 27.04
C TYR A 252 -9.09 1.22 25.60
N ALA A 253 -9.68 2.40 25.36
CA ALA A 253 -10.02 2.87 24.00
C ALA A 253 -8.78 3.15 23.12
N LEU A 254 -7.59 3.34 23.68
CA LEU A 254 -6.35 3.48 22.90
C LEU A 254 -5.90 2.16 22.26
N TYR A 255 -6.11 1.04 22.97
CA TYR A 255 -5.70 -0.32 22.56
C TYR A 255 -6.81 -1.12 21.86
N ASP A 256 -8.04 -0.60 21.81
CA ASP A 256 -9.14 -1.22 21.10
C ASP A 256 -8.96 -1.16 19.57
N SER A 257 -9.02 -2.31 18.91
CA SER A 257 -8.84 -2.42 17.45
C SER A 257 -9.91 -1.67 16.67
N VAL A 258 -11.16 -1.64 17.15
CA VAL A 258 -12.28 -0.96 16.47
C VAL A 258 -12.10 0.57 16.53
N SER A 259 -11.84 1.12 17.71
CA SER A 259 -11.52 2.54 17.91
C SER A 259 -10.23 2.96 17.20
N THR A 260 -9.26 2.04 17.03
CA THR A 260 -8.01 2.33 16.31
C THR A 260 -8.22 2.35 14.80
N ALA A 261 -8.87 1.34 14.23
CA ALA A 261 -9.19 1.29 12.80
C ALA A 261 -10.05 2.49 12.37
N ALA A 262 -11.01 2.92 13.21
CA ALA A 262 -11.82 4.10 12.93
C ALA A 262 -11.02 5.42 12.93
N ARG A 263 -10.09 5.60 13.88
CA ARG A 263 -9.17 6.76 13.90
C ARG A 263 -8.29 6.80 12.65
N VAL A 264 -7.75 5.65 12.24
CA VAL A 264 -6.95 5.54 11.00
C VAL A 264 -7.80 5.86 9.77
N HIS A 265 -9.00 5.30 9.65
CA HIS A 265 -9.92 5.58 8.53
C HIS A 265 -10.31 7.06 8.44
N TRP A 266 -10.58 7.72 9.58
CA TRP A 266 -10.87 9.16 9.63
C TRP A 266 -9.68 9.99 9.12
N ASN A 267 -8.46 9.65 9.54
CA ASN A 267 -7.23 10.31 9.09
C ASN A 267 -6.90 10.08 7.60
N PHE A 268 -7.51 9.09 6.94
CA PHE A 268 -7.42 8.88 5.49
C PHE A 268 -8.51 9.62 4.69
N LEU A 269 -9.64 9.99 5.31
CA LEU A 269 -10.74 10.74 4.67
C LEU A 269 -10.55 12.26 4.74
N HIS A 270 -9.70 12.75 5.63
CA HIS A 270 -9.44 14.18 5.87
C HIS A 270 -7.97 14.55 5.59
N ARG A 271 -7.44 14.08 4.45
CA ARG A 271 -6.05 14.25 4.02
C ARG A 271 -5.95 14.47 2.52
#